data_AF-A0A7V8IXZ6-F1
#
_entry.id   AF-A0A7V8IXZ6-F1
#
_cell.length_a   1.000
_cell.length_b   1.000
_cell.length_c   1.000
_cell.angle_alpha   90.00
_cell.angle_beta   90.00
_cell.angle_gamma   90.00
#
_symmetry.space_group_name_H-M   'P 1'
#
loop_
_entity.id
_entity.type
_entity.pdbx_description
1 polymer ?
#
loop_
_entity_poly.entity_id
_entity_poly.type
_entity_poly.pdbx_seq_one_letter_code
_entity_poly.pdbx_strand_id
1 'polypeptide(L)'
;FAGTTVLFRLRVEGPEREDALVAAFVSKDGAAFEIPADALPKMAAAGNPATLSPLAPGDRTKLREISLDVAQREGDRRARLAEKRAAPKLAKEESQVKTYFEALSGELKEQKSESRGEDAKKEAATRLRNLERERELRLLEVADRFRASAHVDAVAALAVSGSAARVKLLFQSGARKLEREVVWFPPTGNVKPPVCDLCGGALGEAAICGDPQHNVLLCANCRRYCQSCGAGLCAEHTKACGCGAIACPAHGAACEACAQYCCEKHLFKCVRCCRAFCRQHAFECGVCRLISCVDHTKRCGSCDIELCGEHQRLCDASGKAGCPKHMVNCPECGDEVLDVAVSGGKCTTCRNRQPAAAGDPAVSAALLFVPAATGAAWTRSDTKSRIRLDGRTFLNKYRVWLGKDLKPLSAFGGSKLFGMKKLR
;
A
#
# COMPACT_ATOMS: atom_id res chain seq x y z
N PHE A 1 -30.07 -24.87 -19.61
CA PHE A 1 -28.90 -24.37 -20.36
C PHE A 1 -28.84 -25.11 -21.70
N ALA A 2 -28.39 -24.45 -22.76
CA ALA A 2 -28.16 -25.08 -24.05
C ALA A 2 -26.71 -24.82 -24.47
N GLY A 3 -26.02 -25.87 -24.90
CA GLY A 3 -24.65 -25.81 -25.39
C GLY A 3 -24.44 -26.84 -26.50
N THR A 4 -23.27 -26.80 -27.11
CA THR A 4 -22.86 -27.74 -28.14
C THR A 4 -21.58 -28.42 -27.71
N THR A 5 -21.61 -29.75 -27.65
CA THR A 5 -20.42 -30.57 -27.45
C THR A 5 -19.88 -30.93 -28.83
N VAL A 6 -18.64 -30.59 -29.13
CA VAL A 6 -17.96 -31.00 -30.36
C VAL A 6 -16.88 -32.03 -29.98
N LEU A 7 -16.91 -33.17 -30.66
CA LEU A 7 -15.96 -34.25 -30.51
C LEU A 7 -14.88 -34.11 -31.58
N PHE A 8 -13.63 -34.05 -31.14
CA PHE A 8 -12.46 -34.00 -31.99
C PHE A 8 -11.65 -35.27 -31.84
N ARG A 9 -11.08 -35.73 -32.94
CA ARG A 9 -9.98 -36.67 -32.95
C ARG A 9 -8.70 -35.87 -32.98
N LEU A 10 -7.94 -35.99 -31.92
CA LEU A 10 -6.61 -35.44 -31.79
C LEU A 10 -5.61 -36.53 -32.17
N ARG A 11 -4.72 -36.23 -33.12
CA ARG A 11 -3.57 -37.07 -33.46
C ARG A 11 -2.31 -36.29 -33.19
N VAL A 12 -1.46 -36.78 -32.29
CA VAL A 12 -0.13 -36.23 -32.06
C VAL A 12 0.85 -37.07 -32.86
N GLU A 13 1.47 -36.45 -33.86
CA GLU A 13 2.54 -37.03 -34.67
C GLU A 13 3.90 -36.61 -34.11
N GLY A 14 4.81 -37.56 -33.98
CA GLY A 14 6.12 -37.36 -33.36
C GLY A 14 6.78 -38.70 -33.04
N PRO A 15 7.76 -38.72 -32.12
CA PRO A 15 8.48 -39.94 -31.74
C PRO A 15 7.58 -41.00 -31.09
N GLU A 16 6.47 -40.60 -30.49
CA GLU A 16 5.44 -41.47 -29.94
C GLU A 16 4.09 -41.01 -30.50
N ARG A 17 3.49 -41.82 -31.39
CA ARG A 17 2.19 -41.52 -31.97
C ARG A 17 1.09 -41.73 -30.93
N GLU A 18 0.31 -40.69 -30.65
CA GLU A 18 -0.84 -40.75 -29.75
C GLU A 18 -2.11 -40.37 -30.52
N ASP A 19 -3.10 -41.26 -30.54
CA ASP A 19 -4.44 -40.99 -31.05
C ASP A 19 -5.39 -40.86 -29.85
N ALA A 20 -6.06 -39.72 -29.71
CA ALA A 20 -6.98 -39.45 -28.61
C ALA A 20 -8.28 -38.80 -29.09
N LEU A 21 -9.36 -38.99 -28.33
CA LEU A 21 -10.60 -38.24 -28.51
C LEU A 21 -10.66 -37.12 -27.46
N VAL A 22 -10.93 -35.90 -27.92
CA VAL A 22 -11.10 -34.70 -27.08
C VAL A 22 -12.50 -34.19 -27.29
N ALA A 23 -13.24 -33.93 -26.20
CA ALA A 23 -14.54 -33.30 -26.26
C ALA A 23 -14.43 -31.85 -25.76
N ALA A 24 -14.85 -30.91 -26.58
CA ALA A 24 -15.01 -29.52 -26.18
C ALA A 24 -16.50 -29.22 -26.01
N PHE A 25 -16.89 -28.70 -24.85
CA PHE A 25 -18.20 -28.12 -24.66
C PHE A 25 -18.14 -26.63 -24.91
N VAL A 26 -19.10 -26.10 -25.65
CA VAL A 26 -19.26 -24.65 -25.81
C VAL A 26 -20.67 -24.25 -25.39
N SER A 27 -20.73 -23.32 -24.44
CA SER A 27 -21.97 -22.70 -24.00
C SER A 27 -22.57 -21.80 -25.07
N LYS A 28 -23.87 -21.54 -24.99
CA LYS A 28 -24.50 -20.44 -25.76
C LYS A 28 -23.84 -19.08 -25.50
N ASP A 29 -23.28 -18.87 -24.31
CA ASP A 29 -22.57 -17.64 -23.94
C ASP A 29 -21.14 -17.59 -24.51
N GLY A 30 -20.70 -18.62 -25.26
CA GLY A 30 -19.35 -18.71 -25.84
C GLY A 30 -18.26 -19.19 -24.88
N ALA A 31 -18.61 -19.56 -23.65
CA ALA A 31 -17.67 -20.17 -22.71
C ALA A 31 -17.40 -21.62 -23.13
N ALA A 32 -16.12 -21.98 -23.26
CA ALA A 32 -15.73 -23.30 -23.69
C ALA A 32 -14.86 -23.99 -22.63
N PHE A 33 -15.08 -25.30 -22.45
CA PHE A 33 -14.30 -26.11 -21.51
C PHE A 33 -14.13 -27.53 -22.04
N GLU A 34 -13.02 -28.15 -21.65
CA GLU A 34 -12.74 -29.55 -21.93
C GLU A 34 -13.67 -30.45 -21.10
N ILE A 35 -14.24 -31.47 -21.74
CA ILE A 35 -14.96 -32.53 -21.05
C ILE A 35 -14.08 -33.79 -21.10
N PRO A 36 -13.80 -34.42 -19.94
CA PRO A 36 -13.19 -35.74 -19.91
C PRO A 36 -13.98 -36.74 -20.76
N ALA A 37 -13.30 -37.53 -21.59
CA ALA A 37 -13.98 -38.45 -22.52
C ALA A 37 -14.92 -39.45 -21.79
N ASP A 38 -14.61 -39.83 -20.55
CA ASP A 38 -15.41 -40.70 -19.69
C ASP A 38 -16.68 -40.02 -19.14
N ALA A 39 -16.79 -38.70 -19.22
CA ALA A 39 -18.00 -37.96 -18.88
C ALA A 39 -19.03 -37.89 -20.03
N LEU A 40 -18.61 -38.16 -21.29
CA LEU A 40 -19.52 -38.13 -22.45
C LEU A 40 -20.71 -39.10 -22.33
N PRO A 41 -20.54 -40.38 -21.94
CA PRO A 41 -21.68 -41.30 -21.80
C PRO A 41 -22.65 -40.84 -20.72
N LYS A 42 -22.14 -40.24 -19.62
CA LYS A 42 -22.96 -39.70 -18.53
C LYS A 42 -23.76 -38.49 -18.99
N MET A 43 -23.16 -37.62 -19.80
CA MET A 43 -23.85 -36.47 -20.40
C MET A 43 -24.90 -36.90 -21.43
N ALA A 44 -24.60 -37.90 -22.24
CA ALA A 44 -25.55 -38.47 -23.20
C ALA A 44 -26.74 -39.13 -22.50
N ALA A 45 -26.51 -39.84 -21.39
CA ALA A 45 -27.57 -40.47 -20.60
C ALA A 45 -28.42 -39.46 -19.81
N ALA A 46 -27.86 -38.32 -19.41
CA ALA A 46 -28.56 -37.28 -18.67
C ALA A 46 -29.36 -36.30 -19.57
N GLY A 47 -29.02 -36.22 -20.84
CA GLY A 47 -29.74 -35.40 -21.82
C GLY A 47 -31.03 -36.07 -22.27
N ASN A 48 -32.13 -35.32 -22.38
CA ASN A 48 -33.33 -35.81 -23.06
C ASN A 48 -33.13 -35.64 -24.58
N PRO A 49 -32.94 -36.72 -25.36
CA PRO A 49 -32.65 -36.61 -26.80
C PRO A 49 -33.84 -36.07 -27.62
N ALA A 50 -35.04 -35.99 -27.04
CA ALA A 50 -36.29 -35.77 -27.76
C ALA A 50 -36.54 -34.34 -28.29
N THR A 51 -35.72 -33.35 -27.94
CA THR A 51 -35.95 -31.95 -28.35
C THR A 51 -34.66 -31.23 -28.72
N LEU A 52 -33.95 -31.72 -29.74
CA LEU A 52 -32.88 -30.95 -30.37
C LEU A 52 -33.44 -30.18 -31.55
N SER A 53 -33.78 -28.90 -31.33
CA SER A 53 -33.95 -27.98 -32.46
C SER A 53 -32.59 -27.82 -33.15
N PRO A 54 -32.51 -27.94 -34.49
CA PRO A 54 -31.26 -27.72 -35.21
C PRO A 54 -30.74 -26.30 -34.91
N LEU A 55 -29.46 -26.20 -34.52
CA LEU A 55 -28.80 -24.90 -34.35
C LEU A 55 -28.90 -24.08 -35.62
N ALA A 56 -29.16 -22.78 -35.49
CA ALA A 56 -29.14 -21.85 -36.61
C ALA A 56 -27.77 -21.90 -37.31
N PRO A 57 -27.71 -21.79 -38.66
CA PRO A 57 -26.46 -21.92 -39.41
C PRO A 57 -25.32 -21.01 -38.92
N GLY A 58 -25.64 -19.75 -38.55
CA GLY A 58 -24.64 -18.79 -38.07
C GLY A 58 -24.01 -19.16 -36.71
N ASP A 59 -24.80 -19.72 -35.80
CA ASP A 59 -24.30 -20.17 -34.49
C ASP A 59 -23.36 -21.36 -34.63
N ARG A 60 -23.58 -22.23 -35.63
CA ARG A 60 -22.73 -23.41 -35.86
C ARG A 60 -21.30 -23.03 -36.22
N THR A 61 -21.10 -22.01 -37.06
CA THR A 61 -19.76 -21.57 -37.47
C THR A 61 -18.98 -21.03 -36.29
N LYS A 62 -19.59 -20.12 -35.51
CA LYS A 62 -18.96 -19.53 -34.33
C LYS A 62 -18.63 -20.57 -33.25
N LEU A 63 -19.56 -21.50 -32.99
CA LEU A 63 -19.34 -22.60 -32.05
C LEU A 63 -18.24 -23.55 -32.51
N ARG A 64 -18.15 -23.81 -33.82
CA ARG A 64 -17.09 -24.62 -34.43
C ARG A 64 -15.72 -23.96 -34.25
N GLU A 65 -15.60 -22.66 -34.50
CA GLU A 65 -14.34 -21.92 -34.33
C GLU A 65 -13.87 -21.94 -32.87
N ILE A 66 -14.76 -21.65 -31.92
CA ILE A 66 -14.45 -21.69 -30.48
C ILE A 66 -14.04 -23.11 -30.04
N SER A 67 -14.77 -24.13 -30.51
CA SER A 67 -14.48 -25.53 -30.18
C SER A 67 -13.13 -25.99 -30.77
N LEU A 68 -12.81 -25.53 -31.99
CA LEU A 68 -11.55 -25.85 -32.64
C LEU A 68 -10.35 -25.22 -31.91
N ASP A 69 -10.48 -23.97 -31.43
CA ASP A 69 -9.45 -23.32 -30.62
C ASP A 69 -9.17 -24.10 -29.31
N VAL A 70 -10.22 -24.55 -28.60
CA VAL A 70 -10.04 -25.40 -27.41
C VAL A 70 -9.31 -26.70 -27.75
N ALA A 71 -9.72 -27.38 -28.82
CA ALA A 71 -9.11 -28.62 -29.25
C ALA A 71 -7.65 -28.44 -29.73
N GLN A 72 -7.34 -27.32 -30.39
CA GLN A 72 -5.98 -26.94 -30.80
C GLN A 72 -5.08 -26.70 -29.58
N ARG A 73 -5.54 -25.93 -28.59
CA ARG A 73 -4.77 -25.69 -27.36
C ARG A 73 -4.47 -26.99 -26.61
N GLU A 74 -5.43 -27.90 -26.56
CA GLU A 74 -5.22 -29.22 -25.95
C GLU A 74 -4.25 -30.07 -26.78
N GLY A 75 -4.37 -30.03 -28.10
CA GLY A 75 -3.41 -30.65 -29.01
C GLY A 75 -1.98 -30.16 -28.80
N ASP A 76 -1.78 -28.84 -28.76
CA ASP A 76 -0.49 -28.21 -28.50
C ASP A 76 0.07 -28.59 -27.13
N ARG A 77 -0.79 -28.65 -26.10
CA ARG A 77 -0.40 -29.08 -24.76
C ARG A 77 0.14 -30.51 -24.78
N ARG A 78 -0.51 -31.43 -25.49
CA ARG A 78 -0.07 -32.82 -25.62
C ARG A 78 1.19 -32.95 -26.47
N ALA A 79 1.29 -32.23 -27.59
CA ALA A 79 2.51 -32.18 -28.40
C ALA A 79 3.73 -31.74 -27.56
N ARG A 80 3.61 -30.65 -26.78
CA ARG A 80 4.67 -30.20 -25.86
C ARG A 80 5.02 -31.26 -24.80
N LEU A 81 4.03 -32.00 -24.30
CA LEU A 81 4.27 -33.06 -23.34
C LEU A 81 5.00 -34.25 -23.99
N ALA A 82 4.65 -34.59 -25.23
CA ALA A 82 5.35 -35.60 -26.03
C ALA A 82 6.81 -35.21 -26.30
N GLU A 83 7.07 -33.96 -26.69
CA GLU A 83 8.43 -33.42 -26.83
C GLU A 83 9.21 -33.49 -25.52
N LYS A 84 8.58 -33.12 -24.40
CA LYS A 84 9.20 -33.20 -23.07
C LYS A 84 9.56 -34.64 -22.70
N ARG A 85 8.71 -35.61 -23.03
CA ARG A 85 9.00 -37.05 -22.83
C ARG A 85 10.10 -37.55 -23.74
N ALA A 86 10.20 -36.99 -24.95
CA ALA A 86 11.20 -37.38 -25.94
C ALA A 86 12.56 -36.69 -25.76
N ALA A 87 12.63 -35.59 -24.99
CA ALA A 87 13.83 -34.80 -24.77
C ALA A 87 15.08 -35.62 -24.33
N PRO A 88 14.98 -36.65 -23.47
CA PRO A 88 16.14 -37.48 -23.14
C PRO A 88 16.65 -38.31 -24.33
N LYS A 89 15.75 -38.80 -25.19
CA LYS A 89 16.10 -39.53 -26.42
C LYS A 89 16.77 -38.59 -27.44
N LEU A 90 16.21 -37.39 -27.61
CA LEU A 90 16.79 -36.32 -28.43
C LEU A 90 18.21 -35.98 -27.98
N ALA A 91 18.41 -35.69 -26.70
CA ALA A 91 19.73 -35.34 -26.16
C ALA A 91 20.77 -36.46 -26.38
N LYS A 92 20.34 -37.72 -26.28
CA LYS A 92 21.20 -38.87 -26.56
C LYS A 92 21.60 -38.94 -28.05
N GLU A 93 20.65 -38.79 -28.97
CA GLU A 93 20.95 -38.78 -30.42
C GLU A 93 21.80 -37.58 -30.83
N GLU A 94 21.53 -36.39 -30.31
CA GLU A 94 22.37 -35.21 -30.53
C GLU A 94 23.81 -35.44 -30.06
N SER A 95 23.99 -36.06 -28.89
CA SER A 95 25.32 -36.40 -28.38
C SER A 95 26.03 -37.38 -29.30
N GLN A 96 25.32 -38.40 -29.82
CA GLN A 96 25.89 -39.37 -30.75
C GLN A 96 26.35 -38.71 -32.05
N VAL A 97 25.54 -37.82 -32.63
CA VAL A 97 25.90 -37.03 -33.81
C VAL A 97 27.14 -36.17 -33.52
N LYS A 98 27.18 -35.47 -32.40
CA LYS A 98 28.33 -34.62 -32.02
C LYS A 98 29.61 -35.45 -31.89
N THR A 99 29.58 -36.55 -31.15
CA THR A 99 30.76 -37.42 -30.96
C THR A 99 31.27 -37.98 -32.30
N TYR A 100 30.36 -38.39 -33.20
CA TYR A 100 30.74 -38.88 -34.53
C TYR A 100 31.48 -37.81 -35.36
N PHE A 101 30.90 -36.61 -35.48
CA PHE A 101 31.51 -35.53 -36.26
C PHE A 101 32.77 -34.95 -35.60
N GLU A 102 32.87 -34.96 -34.27
CA GLU A 102 34.08 -34.58 -33.54
C GLU A 102 35.25 -35.50 -33.87
N ALA A 103 35.02 -36.83 -33.88
CA ALA A 103 36.04 -37.81 -34.29
C ALA A 103 36.55 -37.55 -35.72
N LEU A 104 35.63 -37.41 -36.68
CA LEU A 104 35.97 -37.10 -38.08
C LEU A 104 36.73 -35.78 -38.23
N SER A 105 36.33 -34.75 -37.48
CA SER A 105 37.02 -33.45 -37.50
C SER A 105 38.43 -33.54 -36.91
N GLY A 106 38.64 -34.43 -35.94
CA GLY A 106 39.94 -34.73 -35.34
C GLY A 106 40.89 -35.33 -36.37
N GLU A 107 40.45 -36.38 -37.07
CA GLU A 107 41.22 -37.04 -38.13
C GLU A 107 41.62 -36.07 -39.25
N LEU A 108 40.69 -35.22 -39.71
CA LEU A 108 40.99 -34.21 -40.74
C LEU A 108 41.98 -33.13 -40.26
N LYS A 109 41.94 -32.76 -38.98
CA LYS A 109 42.89 -31.79 -38.40
C LYS A 109 44.29 -32.40 -38.29
N GLU A 110 44.39 -33.66 -37.90
CA GLU A 110 45.65 -34.41 -37.87
C GLU A 110 46.26 -34.50 -39.28
N GLN A 111 45.49 -34.94 -40.27
CA GLN A 111 45.91 -34.96 -41.68
C GLN A 111 46.38 -33.59 -42.19
N LYS A 112 45.66 -32.52 -41.83
CA LYS A 112 46.05 -31.14 -42.18
C LYS A 112 47.41 -30.76 -41.57
N SER A 113 47.66 -31.17 -40.33
CA SER A 113 48.91 -30.86 -39.63
C SER A 113 50.11 -31.61 -40.22
N GLU A 114 49.90 -32.83 -40.71
CA GLU A 114 50.93 -33.66 -41.36
C GLU A 114 51.23 -33.22 -42.80
N SER A 115 50.25 -32.61 -43.48
CA SER A 115 50.41 -32.15 -44.86
C SER A 115 51.43 -31.00 -45.00
N ARG A 116 52.45 -31.18 -45.86
CA ARG A 116 53.50 -30.16 -46.09
C ARG A 116 53.14 -29.11 -47.15
N GLY A 117 52.18 -29.40 -48.03
CA GLY A 117 51.77 -28.50 -49.12
C GLY A 117 50.69 -27.49 -48.72
N GLU A 118 50.79 -26.25 -49.19
CA GLU A 118 49.79 -25.21 -48.94
C GLU A 118 48.41 -25.58 -49.52
N ASP A 119 48.40 -26.20 -50.71
CA ASP A 119 47.16 -26.63 -51.37
C ASP A 119 46.46 -27.74 -50.60
N ALA A 120 47.21 -28.71 -50.06
CA ALA A 120 46.66 -29.76 -49.20
C ALA A 120 46.05 -29.17 -47.91
N LYS A 121 46.66 -28.13 -47.33
CA LYS A 121 46.12 -27.42 -46.17
C LYS A 121 44.83 -26.66 -46.50
N LYS A 122 44.74 -26.04 -47.68
CA LYS A 122 43.53 -25.35 -48.17
C LYS A 122 42.40 -26.34 -48.45
N GLU A 123 42.73 -27.49 -49.03
CA GLU A 123 41.77 -28.57 -49.28
C GLU A 123 41.21 -29.12 -47.96
N ALA A 124 42.08 -29.47 -47.00
CA ALA A 124 41.67 -29.95 -45.68
C ALA A 124 40.81 -28.90 -44.92
N ALA A 125 41.14 -27.61 -45.04
CA ALA A 125 40.32 -26.54 -44.47
C ALA A 125 38.92 -26.46 -45.11
N THR A 126 38.81 -26.72 -46.41
CA THR A 126 37.52 -26.75 -47.11
C THR A 126 36.71 -27.97 -46.70
N ARG A 127 37.34 -29.14 -46.57
CA ARG A 127 36.69 -30.36 -46.05
C ARG A 127 36.15 -30.17 -44.63
N LEU A 128 36.91 -29.53 -43.75
CA LEU A 128 36.46 -29.21 -42.37
C LEU A 128 35.22 -28.31 -42.38
N ARG A 129 35.18 -27.26 -43.20
CA ARG A 129 33.98 -26.40 -43.33
C ARG A 129 32.76 -27.16 -43.83
N ASN A 130 32.94 -28.04 -44.81
CA ASN A 130 31.84 -28.86 -45.33
C ASN A 130 31.33 -29.84 -44.27
N LEU A 131 32.23 -30.44 -43.49
CA LEU A 131 31.89 -31.36 -42.41
C LEU A 131 31.13 -30.65 -41.28
N GLU A 132 31.50 -29.42 -40.92
CA GLU A 132 30.78 -28.61 -39.94
C GLU A 132 29.35 -28.30 -40.42
N ARG A 133 29.18 -27.94 -41.69
CA ARG A 133 27.85 -27.72 -42.28
C ARG A 133 27.00 -29.00 -42.27
N GLU A 134 27.61 -30.15 -42.58
CA GLU A 134 26.91 -31.42 -42.54
C GLU A 134 26.48 -31.79 -41.12
N ARG A 135 27.35 -31.56 -40.12
CA ARG A 135 27.02 -31.73 -38.70
C ARG A 135 25.80 -30.89 -38.31
N GLU A 136 25.76 -29.62 -38.69
CA GLU A 136 24.63 -28.72 -38.41
C GLU A 136 23.32 -29.25 -39.04
N LEU A 137 23.37 -29.69 -40.30
CA LEU A 137 22.21 -30.28 -40.98
C LEU A 137 21.73 -31.55 -40.26
N ARG A 138 22.63 -32.42 -39.83
CA ARG A 138 22.26 -33.64 -39.09
C ARG A 138 21.65 -33.34 -37.72
N LEU A 139 22.14 -32.32 -37.02
CA LEU A 139 21.52 -31.89 -35.77
C LEU A 139 20.11 -31.34 -35.99
N LEU A 140 19.88 -30.60 -37.08
CA LEU A 140 18.53 -30.15 -37.46
C LEU A 140 17.60 -31.32 -37.81
N GLU A 141 18.08 -32.30 -38.59
CA GLU A 141 17.31 -33.51 -38.93
C GLU A 141 16.91 -34.30 -37.67
N VAL A 142 17.83 -34.44 -36.71
CA VAL A 142 17.54 -35.08 -35.42
C VAL A 142 16.51 -34.26 -34.65
N ALA A 143 16.69 -32.94 -34.54
CA ALA A 143 15.73 -32.08 -33.85
C ALA A 143 14.32 -32.14 -34.48
N ASP A 144 14.20 -32.09 -35.81
CA ASP A 144 12.93 -32.16 -36.52
C ASP A 144 12.24 -33.53 -36.34
N ARG A 145 12.99 -34.63 -36.25
CA ARG A 145 12.44 -35.97 -35.98
C ARG A 145 11.76 -36.07 -34.61
N PHE A 146 12.26 -35.32 -33.63
CA PHE A 146 11.72 -35.31 -32.27
C PHE A 146 10.71 -34.18 -32.02
N ARG A 147 10.47 -33.31 -32.99
CA ARG A 147 9.39 -32.32 -32.94
C ARG A 147 8.05 -33.07 -32.95
N ALA A 148 7.14 -32.70 -32.05
CA ALA A 148 5.79 -33.22 -32.07
C ALA A 148 4.84 -32.18 -32.69
N SER A 149 3.89 -32.64 -33.47
CA SER A 149 2.83 -31.81 -34.03
C SER A 149 1.46 -32.42 -33.71
N ALA A 150 0.48 -31.54 -33.47
CA ALA A 150 -0.88 -31.94 -33.17
C ALA A 150 -1.79 -31.65 -34.36
N HIS A 151 -2.46 -32.69 -34.86
CA HIS A 151 -3.51 -32.59 -35.86
C HIS A 151 -4.86 -32.78 -35.19
N VAL A 152 -5.77 -31.83 -35.41
CA VAL A 152 -7.10 -31.80 -34.82
C VAL A 152 -8.15 -31.94 -35.91
N ASP A 153 -8.81 -33.09 -35.94
CA ASP A 153 -9.91 -33.38 -36.86
C ASP A 153 -11.25 -33.32 -36.11
N ALA A 154 -12.21 -32.52 -36.59
CA ALA A 154 -13.56 -32.56 -36.05
C ALA A 154 -14.28 -33.84 -36.53
N VAL A 155 -14.70 -34.70 -35.59
CA VAL A 155 -15.34 -35.98 -35.91
C VAL A 155 -16.86 -35.86 -35.87
N ALA A 156 -17.39 -35.23 -34.84
CA ALA A 156 -18.82 -35.10 -34.63
C ALA A 156 -19.15 -33.83 -33.85
N ALA A 157 -20.34 -33.28 -34.05
CA ALA A 157 -20.88 -32.20 -33.22
C ALA A 157 -22.26 -32.62 -32.71
N LEU A 158 -22.42 -32.61 -31.39
CA LEU A 158 -23.66 -32.96 -30.69
C LEU A 158 -24.16 -31.72 -29.93
N ALA A 159 -25.33 -31.22 -30.30
CA ALA A 159 -26.01 -30.22 -29.47
C ALA A 159 -26.56 -30.91 -28.21
N VAL A 160 -26.24 -30.39 -27.02
CA VAL A 160 -26.73 -30.95 -25.76
C VAL A 160 -27.44 -29.85 -24.97
N SER A 161 -28.73 -30.03 -24.75
CA SER A 161 -29.51 -29.22 -23.80
C SER A 161 -29.57 -29.94 -22.46
N GLY A 162 -29.15 -29.25 -21.39
CA GLY A 162 -29.13 -29.80 -20.03
C GLY A 162 -29.74 -28.84 -19.00
N SER A 163 -30.17 -29.38 -17.87
CA SER A 163 -30.56 -28.56 -16.72
C SER A 163 -29.31 -27.92 -16.10
N ALA A 164 -29.45 -26.65 -15.70
CA ALA A 164 -28.47 -25.98 -14.86
C ALA A 164 -29.18 -25.62 -13.57
N ALA A 165 -28.54 -25.89 -12.44
CA ALA A 165 -29.08 -25.55 -11.13
C ALA A 165 -28.51 -24.19 -10.71
N ARG A 166 -29.34 -23.35 -10.09
CA ARG A 166 -28.83 -22.20 -9.35
C ARG A 166 -28.57 -22.65 -7.92
N VAL A 167 -27.32 -22.52 -7.47
CA VAL A 167 -26.90 -22.89 -6.13
C VAL A 167 -26.34 -21.68 -5.43
N LYS A 168 -26.52 -21.61 -4.11
CA LYS A 168 -25.91 -20.55 -3.29
C LYS A 168 -24.55 -21.01 -2.80
N LEU A 169 -23.50 -20.25 -3.11
CA LEU A 169 -22.19 -20.40 -2.50
C LEU A 169 -22.07 -19.45 -1.32
N LEU A 170 -21.54 -19.96 -0.22
CA LEU A 170 -21.20 -19.19 0.97
C LEU A 170 -19.69 -18.93 0.98
N PHE A 171 -19.28 -17.69 0.74
CA PHE A 171 -17.90 -17.24 0.89
C PHE A 171 -17.66 -16.88 2.35
N GLN A 172 -16.55 -17.35 2.91
CA GLN A 172 -16.17 -17.05 4.28
C GLN A 172 -14.74 -16.50 4.35
N SER A 173 -14.55 -15.39 5.06
CA SER A 173 -13.25 -14.80 5.35
C SER A 173 -13.21 -14.39 6.82
N GLY A 174 -12.58 -15.21 7.66
CA GLY A 174 -12.64 -15.07 9.12
C GLY A 174 -14.07 -15.21 9.63
N ALA A 175 -14.55 -14.18 10.36
CA ALA A 175 -15.92 -14.12 10.89
C ALA A 175 -16.97 -13.71 9.84
N ARG A 176 -16.56 -13.26 8.66
CA ARG A 176 -17.48 -12.73 7.65
C ARG A 176 -17.96 -13.80 6.69
N LYS A 177 -19.24 -13.73 6.37
CA LYS A 177 -19.94 -14.64 5.46
C LYS A 177 -20.67 -13.83 4.38
N LEU A 178 -20.60 -14.29 3.14
CA LEU A 178 -21.26 -13.67 1.99
C LEU A 178 -21.86 -14.75 1.10
N GLU A 179 -23.17 -14.66 0.82
CA GLU A 179 -23.83 -15.56 -0.11
C GLU A 179 -23.81 -14.99 -1.54
N ARG A 180 -23.52 -15.83 -2.53
CA ARG A 180 -23.73 -15.54 -3.96
C ARG A 180 -24.41 -16.71 -4.65
N GLU A 181 -25.36 -16.39 -5.50
CA GLU A 181 -25.98 -17.37 -6.39
C GLU A 181 -25.04 -17.60 -7.58
N VAL A 182 -24.75 -18.86 -7.88
CA VAL A 182 -23.97 -19.28 -9.04
C VAL A 182 -24.70 -20.37 -9.81
N VAL A 183 -24.28 -20.57 -11.05
CA VAL A 183 -24.84 -21.61 -11.91
C VAL A 183 -23.97 -22.85 -11.78
N TRP A 184 -24.55 -23.95 -11.29
CA TRP A 184 -23.94 -25.28 -11.25
C TRP A 184 -24.46 -26.13 -12.42
N PHE A 185 -23.56 -26.90 -13.02
CA PHE A 185 -23.82 -27.80 -14.14
C PHE A 185 -23.67 -29.26 -13.69
N PRO A 186 -24.76 -29.90 -13.22
CA PRO A 186 -24.69 -31.25 -12.64
C PRO A 186 -23.98 -32.30 -13.49
N PRO A 187 -24.20 -32.38 -14.83
CA PRO A 187 -23.56 -33.41 -15.65
C PRO A 187 -22.03 -33.33 -15.68
N THR A 188 -21.48 -32.12 -15.55
CA THR A 188 -20.03 -31.87 -15.60
C THR A 188 -19.41 -31.67 -14.22
N GLY A 189 -20.23 -31.49 -13.18
CA GLY A 189 -19.79 -31.01 -11.87
C GLY A 189 -19.32 -29.55 -11.84
N ASN A 190 -19.13 -28.91 -13.00
CA ASN A 190 -18.61 -27.55 -13.09
C ASN A 190 -19.57 -26.50 -12.51
N VAL A 191 -19.00 -25.51 -11.85
CA VAL A 191 -19.71 -24.32 -11.36
C VAL A 191 -19.20 -23.12 -12.15
N LYS A 192 -20.10 -22.32 -12.72
CA LYS A 192 -19.71 -21.04 -13.34
C LYS A 192 -19.06 -20.19 -12.23
N PRO A 193 -17.78 -19.80 -12.36
CA PRO A 193 -17.11 -19.07 -11.30
C PRO A 193 -17.87 -17.76 -11.03
N PRO A 194 -17.98 -17.35 -9.76
CA PRO A 194 -18.53 -16.04 -9.44
C PRO A 194 -17.66 -14.96 -10.10
N VAL A 195 -18.26 -13.81 -10.38
CA VAL A 195 -17.54 -12.66 -10.95
C VAL A 195 -17.18 -11.68 -9.85
N CYS A 196 -16.10 -10.93 -10.06
CA CYS A 196 -15.75 -9.81 -9.20
C CYS A 196 -16.81 -8.72 -9.31
N ASP A 197 -17.34 -8.22 -8.19
CA ASP A 197 -18.38 -7.19 -8.24
C ASP A 197 -17.83 -5.83 -8.72
N LEU A 198 -16.50 -5.66 -8.85
CA LEU A 198 -15.87 -4.43 -9.36
C LEU A 198 -15.55 -4.48 -10.85
N CYS A 199 -14.84 -5.51 -11.32
CA CYS A 199 -14.39 -5.59 -12.72
C CYS A 199 -15.19 -6.57 -13.58
N GLY A 200 -16.11 -7.36 -13.00
CA GLY A 200 -16.85 -8.40 -13.70
C GLY A 200 -16.01 -9.62 -14.13
N GLY A 201 -14.69 -9.62 -13.88
CA GLY A 201 -13.81 -10.73 -14.20
C GLY A 201 -14.13 -11.99 -13.37
N ALA A 202 -13.96 -13.17 -13.97
CA ALA A 202 -14.13 -14.45 -13.29
C ALA A 202 -13.15 -14.58 -12.11
N LEU A 203 -13.64 -15.09 -10.98
CA LEU A 203 -12.85 -15.27 -9.78
C LEU A 203 -12.19 -16.65 -9.77
N GLY A 204 -10.86 -16.68 -9.92
CA GLY A 204 -10.05 -17.84 -9.56
C GLY A 204 -9.84 -17.90 -8.05
N GLU A 205 -9.40 -16.78 -7.47
CA GLU A 205 -9.36 -16.57 -6.01
C GLU A 205 -10.31 -15.42 -5.65
N ALA A 206 -11.19 -15.69 -4.70
CA ALA A 206 -12.18 -14.72 -4.23
C ALA A 206 -11.82 -14.23 -2.81
N ALA A 207 -11.92 -12.92 -2.60
CA ALA A 207 -11.81 -12.31 -1.28
C ALA A 207 -13.02 -11.44 -0.98
N ILE A 208 -13.47 -11.40 0.27
CA ILE A 208 -14.50 -10.46 0.72
C ILE A 208 -13.79 -9.17 1.13
N CYS A 209 -14.25 -8.00 0.67
CA CYS A 209 -13.73 -6.70 1.11
C CYS A 209 -13.76 -6.62 2.63
N GLY A 210 -12.68 -6.20 3.29
CA GLY A 210 -12.50 -6.22 4.74
C GLY A 210 -13.38 -5.26 5.53
N ASP A 211 -13.97 -4.25 4.86
CA ASP A 211 -14.90 -3.30 5.49
C ASP A 211 -16.24 -3.98 5.84
N PRO A 212 -16.67 -4.03 7.11
CA PRO A 212 -17.87 -4.75 7.55
C PRO A 212 -19.17 -4.35 6.84
N GLN A 213 -19.26 -3.10 6.38
CA GLN A 213 -20.43 -2.59 5.69
C GLN A 213 -20.39 -2.89 4.18
N HIS A 214 -19.23 -3.34 3.67
CA HIS A 214 -19.01 -3.59 2.26
C HIS A 214 -18.97 -5.09 1.93
N ASN A 215 -20.10 -5.63 1.48
CA ASN A 215 -20.30 -7.04 1.15
C ASN A 215 -20.01 -7.35 -0.34
N VAL A 216 -18.79 -7.02 -0.75
CA VAL A 216 -18.31 -7.14 -2.14
C VAL A 216 -17.25 -8.24 -2.27
N LEU A 217 -17.35 -9.03 -3.35
CA LEU A 217 -16.43 -10.09 -3.74
C LEU A 217 -15.39 -9.58 -4.74
N LEU A 218 -14.12 -9.78 -4.42
CA LEU A 218 -12.96 -9.19 -5.09
C LEU A 218 -12.08 -10.26 -5.75
N CYS A 219 -11.61 -9.98 -6.97
CA CYS A 219 -10.57 -10.79 -7.62
C CYS A 219 -9.18 -10.40 -7.13
N ALA A 220 -8.17 -11.21 -7.48
CA ALA A 220 -6.78 -10.98 -7.15
C ALA A 220 -6.24 -9.60 -7.59
N ASN A 221 -6.75 -9.05 -8.70
CA ASN A 221 -6.32 -7.76 -9.24
C ASN A 221 -7.04 -6.57 -8.60
N CYS A 222 -8.27 -6.76 -8.13
CA CYS A 222 -9.07 -5.69 -7.52
C CYS A 222 -8.91 -5.63 -5.99
N ARG A 223 -8.32 -6.65 -5.37
CA ARG A 223 -8.02 -6.66 -3.94
C ARG A 223 -6.66 -6.02 -3.67
N ARG A 224 -6.60 -5.20 -2.62
CA ARG A 224 -5.35 -4.74 -2.00
C ARG A 224 -5.35 -5.16 -0.54
N TYR A 225 -4.20 -5.26 0.10
CA TYR A 225 -4.11 -5.76 1.47
C TYR A 225 -3.79 -4.65 2.46
N CYS A 226 -4.54 -4.61 3.56
CA CYS A 226 -4.16 -3.84 4.73
C CYS A 226 -2.86 -4.41 5.30
N GLN A 227 -1.80 -3.59 5.39
CA GLN A 227 -0.51 -4.06 5.92
C GLN A 227 -0.55 -4.36 7.43
N SER A 228 -1.52 -3.82 8.17
CA SER A 228 -1.65 -4.08 9.61
C SER A 228 -2.36 -5.39 9.92
N CYS A 229 -3.45 -5.73 9.22
CA CYS A 229 -4.29 -6.90 9.54
C CYS A 229 -4.41 -7.94 8.43
N GLY A 230 -3.82 -7.71 7.25
CA GLY A 230 -3.91 -8.62 6.10
C GLY A 230 -5.27 -8.71 5.44
N ALA A 231 -6.27 -7.92 5.85
CA ALA A 231 -7.59 -7.92 5.23
C ALA A 231 -7.51 -7.42 3.77
N GLY A 232 -8.17 -8.13 2.85
CA GLY A 232 -8.33 -7.72 1.46
C GLY A 232 -9.37 -6.61 1.34
N LEU A 233 -9.05 -5.52 0.65
CA LEU A 233 -9.86 -4.30 0.54
C LEU A 233 -10.06 -3.94 -0.92
N CYS A 234 -11.22 -3.36 -1.26
CA CYS A 234 -11.44 -2.75 -2.57
C CYS A 234 -10.78 -1.37 -2.66
N ALA A 235 -10.71 -0.81 -3.88
CA ALA A 235 -10.14 0.52 -4.12
C ALA A 235 -10.75 1.62 -3.22
N GLU A 236 -12.07 1.62 -3.01
CA GLU A 236 -12.78 2.64 -2.20
C GLU A 236 -12.44 2.59 -0.71
N HIS A 237 -12.17 1.39 -0.19
CA HIS A 237 -11.80 1.18 1.21
C HIS A 237 -10.28 1.07 1.41
N THR A 238 -9.51 1.39 0.36
CA THR A 238 -8.05 1.50 0.44
C THR A 238 -7.64 2.95 0.42
N LYS A 239 -6.91 3.37 1.44
CA LYS A 239 -6.22 4.65 1.43
C LYS A 239 -4.74 4.40 1.67
N ALA A 240 -3.90 5.02 0.85
CA ALA A 240 -2.46 4.93 0.96
C ALA A 240 -1.95 6.00 1.93
N CYS A 241 -1.11 5.58 2.87
CA CYS A 241 -0.33 6.50 3.69
C CYS A 241 0.76 7.17 2.83
N GLY A 242 1.26 8.33 3.26
CA GLY A 242 2.41 8.98 2.61
C GLY A 242 3.68 8.11 2.53
N CYS A 243 3.75 7.02 3.29
CA CYS A 243 4.83 6.03 3.24
C CYS A 243 4.56 4.86 2.26
N GLY A 244 3.48 4.92 1.47
CA GLY A 244 3.05 3.86 0.55
C GLY A 244 2.28 2.70 1.20
N ALA A 245 2.21 2.64 2.53
CA ALA A 245 1.47 1.60 3.23
C ALA A 245 -0.05 1.73 2.98
N ILE A 246 -0.70 0.62 2.65
CA ILE A 246 -2.15 0.55 2.51
C ILE A 246 -2.74 0.14 3.86
N ALA A 247 -3.69 0.93 4.36
CA ALA A 247 -4.40 0.64 5.60
C ALA A 247 -5.92 0.70 5.39
N CYS A 248 -6.65 -0.18 6.07
CA CYS A 248 -8.10 -0.12 6.14
C CYS A 248 -8.56 1.02 7.06
N PRO A 249 -9.85 1.42 7.02
CA PRO A 249 -10.41 2.44 7.91
C PRO A 249 -10.23 2.18 9.42
N ALA A 250 -10.06 0.93 9.82
CA ALA A 250 -9.83 0.57 11.23
C ALA A 250 -8.36 0.77 11.67
N HIS A 251 -7.39 0.71 10.75
CA HIS A 251 -5.95 0.80 11.03
C HIS A 251 -5.33 2.08 10.45
N GLY A 252 -6.15 3.09 10.18
CA GLY A 252 -5.69 4.40 9.70
C GLY A 252 -6.77 5.45 9.81
N ALA A 253 -6.37 6.72 9.75
CA ALA A 253 -7.29 7.85 9.75
C ALA A 253 -6.69 9.01 8.96
N ALA A 254 -7.52 9.96 8.56
CA ALA A 254 -7.05 11.23 8.03
C ALA A 254 -6.45 12.08 9.14
N CYS A 255 -5.34 12.76 8.86
CA CYS A 255 -4.78 13.76 9.75
C CYS A 255 -5.70 14.99 9.81
N GLU A 256 -6.08 15.44 11.00
CA GLU A 256 -6.97 16.59 11.19
C GLU A 256 -6.38 17.91 10.67
N ALA A 257 -5.06 18.03 10.58
CA ALA A 257 -4.38 19.25 10.12
C ALA A 257 -4.25 19.34 8.58
N CYS A 258 -3.99 18.22 7.89
CA CYS A 258 -3.74 18.23 6.43
C CYS A 258 -4.66 17.30 5.61
N ALA A 259 -5.63 16.66 6.24
CA ALA A 259 -6.53 15.65 5.67
C ALA A 259 -5.85 14.41 5.04
N GLN A 260 -4.51 14.30 5.08
CA GLN A 260 -3.79 13.17 4.52
C GLN A 260 -4.03 11.90 5.34
N TYR A 261 -4.34 10.80 4.67
CA TYR A 261 -4.53 9.51 5.32
C TYR A 261 -3.20 8.95 5.85
N CYS A 262 -3.21 8.48 7.09
CA CYS A 262 -2.04 7.91 7.75
C CYS A 262 -2.37 6.50 8.24
N CYS A 263 -1.46 5.57 8.01
CA CYS A 263 -1.53 4.26 8.66
C CYS A 263 -1.26 4.40 10.17
N GLU A 264 -1.66 3.41 10.95
CA GLU A 264 -1.51 3.38 12.41
C GLU A 264 -0.11 3.73 12.91
N LYS A 265 0.96 3.32 12.20
CA LYS A 265 2.35 3.63 12.56
C LYS A 265 2.73 5.11 12.41
N HIS A 266 2.02 5.83 11.55
CA HIS A 266 2.25 7.25 11.29
C HIS A 266 1.13 8.15 11.82
N LEU A 267 0.16 7.55 12.53
CA LEU A 267 -0.97 8.23 13.12
C LEU A 267 -0.74 8.38 14.63
N PHE A 268 -0.70 9.60 15.11
CA PHE A 268 -0.50 9.92 16.52
C PHE A 268 -1.73 10.61 17.08
N LYS A 269 -2.12 10.26 18.31
CA LYS A 269 -3.23 10.93 19.00
C LYS A 269 -2.70 11.99 19.96
N CYS A 270 -3.24 13.20 19.88
CA CYS A 270 -2.91 14.24 20.84
C CYS A 270 -3.48 13.87 22.22
N VAL A 271 -2.63 13.89 23.27
CA VAL A 271 -3.07 13.56 24.64
C VAL A 271 -4.14 14.52 25.16
N ARG A 272 -4.22 15.75 24.63
CA ARG A 272 -5.17 16.78 25.08
C ARG A 272 -6.54 16.72 24.40
N CYS A 273 -6.59 16.61 23.08
CA CYS A 273 -7.85 16.64 22.33
C CYS A 273 -8.24 15.30 21.71
N CYS A 274 -7.43 14.25 21.89
CA CYS A 274 -7.61 12.90 21.34
C CYS A 274 -7.75 12.80 19.81
N ARG A 275 -7.61 13.91 19.09
CA ARG A 275 -7.59 13.99 17.63
C ARG A 275 -6.32 13.37 17.06
N ALA A 276 -6.42 12.88 15.82
CA ALA A 276 -5.38 12.11 15.15
C ALA A 276 -4.59 12.97 14.15
N PHE A 277 -3.27 12.87 14.21
CA PHE A 277 -2.34 13.70 13.45
C PHE A 277 -1.26 12.84 12.79
N CYS A 278 -0.79 13.25 11.62
CA CYS A 278 0.37 12.64 11.00
C CYS A 278 1.65 13.04 11.75
N ARG A 279 2.76 12.36 11.48
CA ARG A 279 4.07 12.65 12.07
C ARG A 279 4.52 14.11 11.94
N GLN A 280 4.13 14.81 10.87
CA GLN A 280 4.52 16.21 10.65
C GLN A 280 3.71 17.21 11.49
N HIS A 281 2.52 16.83 11.93
CA HIS A 281 1.61 17.69 12.72
C HIS A 281 1.49 17.21 14.19
N ALA A 282 2.28 16.21 14.57
CA ALA A 282 2.38 15.67 15.91
C ALA A 282 3.77 15.96 16.48
N PHE A 283 3.82 16.55 17.66
CA PHE A 283 5.05 16.99 18.32
C PHE A 283 5.21 16.30 19.66
N GLU A 284 6.43 15.86 19.94
CA GLU A 284 6.80 15.25 21.20
C GLU A 284 7.29 16.33 22.17
N CYS A 285 6.71 16.40 23.37
CA CYS A 285 7.13 17.35 24.38
C CYS A 285 8.56 17.06 24.84
N GLY A 286 9.46 18.04 24.74
CA GLY A 286 10.87 17.88 25.16
C GLY A 286 11.06 17.64 26.67
N VAL A 287 10.01 17.79 27.48
CA VAL A 287 10.04 17.56 28.94
C VAL A 287 9.43 16.21 29.31
N CYS A 288 8.18 15.93 28.93
CA CYS A 288 7.47 14.70 29.32
C CYS A 288 7.35 13.64 28.22
N ARG A 289 7.87 13.89 27.02
CA ARG A 289 7.85 12.96 25.88
C ARG A 289 6.43 12.58 25.38
N LEU A 290 5.39 13.24 25.89
CA LEU A 290 4.01 13.05 25.42
C LEU A 290 3.77 13.76 24.10
N ILE A 291 2.94 13.15 23.25
CA ILE A 291 2.62 13.65 21.91
C ILE A 291 1.44 14.63 21.97
N SER A 292 1.62 15.79 21.36
CA SER A 292 0.63 16.86 21.27
C SER A 292 0.50 17.36 19.83
N CYS A 293 -0.68 17.87 19.47
CA CYS A 293 -0.88 18.50 18.16
C CYS A 293 -0.31 19.91 18.13
N VAL A 294 -0.19 20.47 16.93
CA VAL A 294 0.31 21.84 16.70
C VAL A 294 -0.36 22.90 17.59
N ASP A 295 -1.67 22.82 17.80
CA ASP A 295 -2.42 23.79 18.62
C ASP A 295 -2.14 23.68 20.12
N HIS A 296 -1.70 22.51 20.58
CA HIS A 296 -1.39 22.24 21.98
C HIS A 296 0.11 22.23 22.26
N THR A 297 0.93 22.65 21.29
CA THR A 297 2.38 22.78 21.43
C THR A 297 2.85 24.21 21.21
N LYS A 298 3.89 24.60 21.96
CA LYS A 298 4.63 25.83 21.72
C LYS A 298 6.13 25.58 21.88
N ARG A 299 6.95 26.32 21.14
CA ARG A 299 8.41 26.28 21.29
C ARG A 299 8.90 27.11 22.47
N CYS A 300 9.84 26.56 23.21
CA CYS A 300 10.60 27.28 24.23
C CYS A 300 11.41 28.40 23.58
N GLY A 301 11.19 29.66 23.97
CA GLY A 301 11.89 30.81 23.40
C GLY A 301 13.38 30.93 23.74
N SER A 302 13.95 29.97 24.49
CA SER A 302 15.38 29.91 24.86
C SER A 302 16.11 28.73 24.18
N CYS A 303 15.49 27.54 24.09
CA CYS A 303 16.13 26.34 23.53
C CYS A 303 15.36 25.67 22.38
N ASP A 304 14.31 26.32 21.88
CA ASP A 304 13.50 25.89 20.72
C ASP A 304 12.86 24.48 20.78
N ILE A 305 12.87 23.82 21.95
CA ILE A 305 12.16 22.54 22.14
C ILE A 305 10.64 22.75 22.17
N GLU A 306 9.89 21.79 21.64
CA GLU A 306 8.42 21.78 21.69
C GLU A 306 7.92 21.43 23.10
N LEU A 307 6.96 22.19 23.61
CA LEU A 307 6.39 22.04 24.94
C LEU A 307 4.89 21.79 24.84
N CYS A 308 4.41 20.78 25.55
CA CYS A 308 2.98 20.59 25.74
C CYS A 308 2.40 21.65 26.68
N GLY A 309 1.06 21.73 26.70
CA GLY A 309 0.34 22.71 27.49
C GLY A 309 0.60 22.71 29.02
N GLU A 310 1.18 21.64 29.58
CA GLU A 310 1.51 21.54 31.02
C GLU A 310 2.93 22.02 31.35
N HIS A 311 3.84 21.88 30.39
CA HIS A 311 5.25 22.22 30.58
C HIS A 311 5.62 23.58 29.97
N GLN A 312 4.68 24.23 29.30
CA GLN A 312 4.83 25.62 28.89
C GLN A 312 4.52 26.55 30.07
N ARG A 313 5.44 27.48 30.34
CA ARG A 313 5.16 28.68 31.15
C ARG A 313 5.35 29.90 30.26
N LEU A 314 4.56 30.96 30.45
CA LEU A 314 4.74 32.18 29.66
C LEU A 314 5.70 33.11 30.40
N CYS A 315 6.74 33.56 29.71
CA CYS A 315 7.65 34.57 30.22
C CYS A 315 6.92 35.90 30.35
N ASP A 316 6.79 36.42 31.57
CA ASP A 316 6.07 37.67 31.80
C ASP A 316 6.69 38.85 31.06
N ALA A 317 8.01 38.83 30.82
CA ALA A 317 8.71 39.90 30.12
C ALA A 317 8.56 39.88 28.60
N SER A 318 8.52 38.69 27.98
CA SER A 318 8.54 38.56 26.50
C SER A 318 7.25 38.01 25.90
N GLY A 319 6.38 37.39 26.72
CA GLY A 319 5.21 36.63 26.28
C GLY A 319 5.53 35.32 25.54
N LYS A 320 6.81 34.95 25.40
CA LYS A 320 7.24 33.67 24.80
C LYS A 320 7.07 32.53 25.80
N ALA A 321 6.80 31.33 25.32
CA ALA A 321 6.77 30.13 26.16
C ALA A 321 8.19 29.74 26.59
N GLY A 322 8.34 29.23 27.81
CA GLY A 322 9.59 28.73 28.36
C GLY A 322 9.39 27.38 29.03
N CYS A 323 10.39 26.51 28.91
CA CYS A 323 10.40 25.22 29.59
C CYS A 323 10.86 25.39 31.05
N PRO A 324 10.56 24.45 31.96
CA PRO A 324 10.90 24.59 33.38
C PRO A 324 12.38 24.86 33.64
N LYS A 325 13.28 24.39 32.76
CA LYS A 325 14.73 24.59 32.87
C LYS A 325 15.18 26.03 32.60
N HIS A 326 14.49 26.75 31.71
CA HIS A 326 14.86 28.10 31.29
C HIS A 326 14.00 29.19 31.93
N MET A 327 13.06 28.81 32.81
CA MET A 327 12.30 29.76 33.60
C MET A 327 13.05 30.06 34.89
N VAL A 328 13.43 31.32 35.07
CA VAL A 328 14.11 31.84 36.25
C VAL A 328 13.33 33.00 36.85
N ASN A 329 13.44 33.20 38.16
CA ASN A 329 12.88 34.39 38.79
C ASN A 329 13.84 35.56 38.60
N CYS A 330 13.36 36.67 38.04
CA CYS A 330 14.18 37.87 37.88
C CYS A 330 14.60 38.41 39.26
N PRO A 331 15.90 38.58 39.56
CA PRO A 331 16.36 39.02 40.90
C PRO A 331 15.78 40.36 41.37
N GLU A 332 15.55 41.29 40.44
CA GLU A 332 15.01 42.63 40.78
C GLU A 332 13.50 42.63 41.05
N CYS A 333 12.77 41.67 40.49
CA CYS A 333 11.31 41.69 40.59
C CYS A 333 10.60 40.45 41.10
N GLY A 334 11.24 39.29 41.04
CA GLY A 334 10.65 38.01 41.40
C GLY A 334 9.78 37.39 40.30
N ASP A 335 9.57 38.05 39.16
CA ASP A 335 8.75 37.50 38.07
C ASP A 335 9.45 36.31 37.40
N GLU A 336 8.68 35.29 37.04
CA GLU A 336 9.14 34.17 36.23
C GLU A 336 9.37 34.63 34.78
N VAL A 337 10.63 34.67 34.38
CA VAL A 337 11.08 35.10 33.06
C VAL A 337 11.97 34.04 32.43
N LEU A 338 12.10 34.07 31.11
CA LEU A 338 13.13 33.31 30.42
C LEU A 338 14.52 33.79 30.85
N ASP A 339 15.45 32.86 31.06
CA ASP A 339 16.85 33.13 31.36
C ASP A 339 17.51 34.09 30.35
N VAL A 340 17.27 33.90 29.05
CA VAL A 340 17.74 34.78 27.97
C VAL A 340 17.15 36.20 28.04
N ALA A 341 16.06 36.40 28.78
CA ALA A 341 15.49 37.73 29.01
C ALA A 341 16.17 38.46 30.19
N VAL A 342 17.05 37.80 30.94
CA VAL A 342 17.80 38.37 32.08
C VAL A 342 19.22 38.72 31.64
N SER A 343 19.59 39.99 31.81
CA SER A 343 20.96 40.46 31.55
C SER A 343 21.35 41.46 32.64
N GLY A 344 22.53 41.28 33.23
CA GLY A 344 23.00 42.10 34.36
C GLY A 344 22.10 42.01 35.60
N GLY A 345 21.49 40.84 35.85
CA GLY A 345 20.57 40.63 36.97
C GLY A 345 19.17 41.25 36.80
N LYS A 346 18.89 41.86 35.64
CA LYS A 346 17.62 42.52 35.35
C LYS A 346 16.93 41.88 34.14
N CYS A 347 15.64 41.60 34.24
CA CYS A 347 14.87 41.16 33.07
C CYS A 347 14.66 42.34 32.11
N THR A 348 14.34 42.06 30.84
CA THR A 348 14.08 43.10 29.82
C THR A 348 13.03 44.13 30.27
N THR A 349 11.97 43.71 30.96
CA THR A 349 10.95 44.62 31.53
C THR A 349 11.55 45.55 32.59
N CYS A 350 12.41 45.05 33.47
CA CYS A 350 13.08 45.87 34.48
C CYS A 350 14.11 46.83 33.87
N ARG A 351 14.84 46.39 32.83
CA ARG A 351 15.82 47.22 32.12
C ARG A 351 15.15 48.37 31.38
N ASN A 352 13.98 48.14 30.81
CA ASN A 352 13.22 49.13 30.06
C ASN A 352 12.26 49.96 30.94
N ARG A 353 12.47 50.00 32.25
CA ARG A 353 11.68 50.87 33.13
C ARG A 353 11.95 52.33 32.79
N GLN A 354 10.88 53.08 32.59
CA GLN A 354 10.93 54.52 32.38
C GLN A 354 10.29 55.24 33.57
N PRO A 355 10.75 56.45 33.93
CA PRO A 355 10.01 57.31 34.84
C PRO A 355 8.59 57.50 34.32
N ALA A 356 7.60 57.29 35.18
CA ALA A 356 6.22 57.56 34.83
C ALA A 356 5.97 59.07 34.95
N ALA A 357 5.35 59.67 33.94
CA ALA A 357 4.98 61.08 33.99
C ALA A 357 3.96 61.34 35.12
N ALA A 358 3.97 62.55 35.69
CA ALA A 358 3.07 62.93 36.79
C ALA A 358 1.57 62.79 36.44
N GLY A 359 1.21 62.78 35.15
CA GLY A 359 -0.14 62.54 34.64
C GLY A 359 -0.39 61.16 34.06
N ASP A 360 0.49 60.16 34.29
CA ASP A 360 0.28 58.81 33.75
C ASP A 360 -1.02 58.20 34.34
N PRO A 361 -1.99 57.79 33.49
CA PRO A 361 -3.25 57.19 33.95
C PRO A 361 -3.04 55.94 34.81
N ALA A 362 -1.97 55.18 34.57
CA ALA A 362 -1.64 54.00 35.37
C ALA A 362 -1.19 54.40 36.78
N VAL A 363 -0.42 55.48 36.93
CA VAL A 363 -0.03 56.02 38.25
C VAL A 363 -1.25 56.53 38.99
N SER A 364 -2.14 57.25 38.29
CA SER A 364 -3.40 57.72 38.86
C SER A 364 -4.27 56.55 39.36
N ALA A 365 -4.40 55.50 38.55
CA ALA A 365 -5.10 54.29 38.93
C ALA A 365 -4.42 53.61 40.15
N ALA A 366 -3.10 53.51 40.17
CA ALA A 366 -2.38 52.93 41.31
C ALA A 366 -2.55 53.72 42.61
N LEU A 367 -2.59 55.06 42.55
CA LEU A 367 -2.79 55.92 43.70
C LEU A 367 -4.20 55.82 44.30
N LEU A 368 -5.22 55.47 43.51
CA LEU A 368 -6.55 55.15 44.04
C LEU A 368 -6.51 53.94 44.99
N PHE A 369 -5.61 52.98 44.75
CA PHE A 369 -5.46 51.78 45.58
C PHE A 369 -4.40 51.94 46.67
N VAL A 370 -3.41 52.81 46.46
CA VAL A 370 -2.33 53.07 47.42
C VAL A 370 -2.17 54.58 47.63
N PRO A 371 -3.13 55.26 48.30
CA PRO A 371 -3.06 56.71 48.50
C PRO A 371 -1.81 57.15 49.27
N ALA A 372 -1.28 56.28 50.14
CA ALA A 372 -0.05 56.50 50.89
C ALA A 372 1.22 56.64 50.02
N ALA A 373 1.14 56.32 48.73
CA ALA A 373 2.22 56.49 47.76
C ALA A 373 2.15 57.84 47.00
N THR A 374 1.27 58.76 47.42
CA THR A 374 1.21 60.12 46.87
C THR A 374 2.57 60.80 47.03
N GLY A 375 3.08 61.41 45.95
CA GLY A 375 4.42 62.02 45.92
C GLY A 375 5.58 61.04 45.71
N ALA A 376 5.32 59.75 45.53
CA ALA A 376 6.38 58.80 45.14
C ALA A 376 6.90 59.10 43.72
N ALA A 377 8.21 58.93 43.52
CA ALA A 377 8.77 58.86 42.18
C ALA A 377 8.42 57.49 41.59
N TRP A 378 7.54 57.48 40.59
CA TRP A 378 7.07 56.26 39.95
C TRP A 378 7.90 55.90 38.73
N THR A 379 8.18 54.62 38.58
CA THR A 379 8.70 54.03 37.36
C THR A 379 7.69 53.05 36.81
N ARG A 380 7.52 53.06 35.49
CA ARG A 380 6.60 52.19 34.77
C ARG A 380 7.37 51.21 33.92
N SER A 381 6.90 49.97 33.91
CA SER A 381 7.26 49.00 32.89
C SER A 381 6.03 48.25 32.44
N ASP A 382 5.86 48.17 31.13
CA ASP A 382 4.76 47.45 30.53
C ASP A 382 5.22 46.04 30.15
N THR A 383 4.44 45.04 30.54
CA THR A 383 4.52 43.72 29.93
C THR A 383 3.41 43.56 28.90
N LYS A 384 3.35 42.39 28.25
CA LYS A 384 2.28 42.08 27.29
C LYS A 384 0.90 42.05 27.94
N SER A 385 0.79 41.54 29.17
CA SER A 385 -0.48 41.29 29.85
C SER A 385 -0.79 42.26 30.99
N ARG A 386 0.22 42.95 31.54
CA ARG A 386 0.06 43.80 32.72
C ARG A 386 0.94 45.05 32.65
N ILE A 387 0.59 46.04 33.46
CA ILE A 387 1.39 47.24 33.71
C ILE A 387 1.93 47.11 35.12
N ARG A 388 3.22 47.43 35.28
CA ARG A 388 3.88 47.44 36.55
C ARG A 388 4.33 48.84 36.91
N LEU A 389 4.04 49.23 38.14
CA LEU A 389 4.48 50.49 38.70
C LEU A 389 5.29 50.23 39.96
N ASP A 390 6.54 50.68 39.98
CA ASP A 390 7.37 50.71 41.19
C ASP A 390 7.52 52.18 41.62
N GLY A 391 6.96 52.52 42.77
CA GLY A 391 7.00 53.86 43.36
C GLY A 391 7.98 53.91 44.52
N ARG A 392 8.79 54.97 44.61
CA ARG A 392 9.70 55.17 45.75
C ARG A 392 9.45 56.52 46.41
N THR A 393 9.22 56.49 47.72
CA THR A 393 9.26 57.67 48.60
C THR A 393 10.56 57.63 49.40
N PHE A 394 10.80 58.61 50.27
CA PHE A 394 11.96 58.63 51.16
C PHE A 394 12.03 57.39 52.07
N LEU A 395 10.89 56.88 52.54
CA LEU A 395 10.83 55.80 53.54
C LEU A 395 10.30 54.45 53.03
N ASN A 396 9.59 54.46 51.90
CA ASN A 396 8.85 53.29 51.43
C ASN A 396 9.06 53.04 49.94
N LYS A 397 9.08 51.76 49.57
CA LYS A 397 8.97 51.29 48.19
C LYS A 397 7.59 50.66 48.02
N TYR A 398 6.93 50.98 46.92
CA TYR A 398 5.62 50.49 46.54
C TYR A 398 5.74 49.74 45.22
N ARG A 399 4.97 48.67 45.06
CA ARG A 399 4.86 47.93 43.81
C ARG A 399 3.39 47.64 43.55
N VAL A 400 2.90 48.06 42.40
CA VAL A 400 1.52 47.87 41.97
C VAL A 400 1.51 47.20 40.60
N TRP A 401 0.65 46.19 40.45
CA TRP A 401 0.39 45.51 39.19
C TRP A 401 -1.04 45.81 38.74
N LEU A 402 -1.18 46.33 37.53
CA LEU A 402 -2.46 46.66 36.91
C LEU A 402 -2.65 45.79 35.66
N GLY A 403 -3.89 45.44 35.37
CA GLY A 403 -4.27 44.95 34.04
C GLY A 403 -4.07 46.04 32.99
N LYS A 404 -4.12 45.67 31.71
CA LYS A 404 -4.08 46.66 30.60
C LYS A 404 -5.29 47.59 30.60
N ASP A 405 -6.38 47.17 31.22
CA ASP A 405 -7.59 47.97 31.48
C ASP A 405 -7.45 48.89 32.70
N LEU A 406 -6.24 49.02 33.26
CA LEU A 406 -5.91 49.81 34.46
C LEU A 406 -6.63 49.37 35.73
N LYS A 407 -7.34 48.24 35.69
CA LYS A 407 -7.92 47.65 36.89
C LYS A 407 -6.82 46.95 37.68
N PRO A 408 -6.87 47.00 39.02
CA PRO A 408 -5.94 46.25 39.83
C PRO A 408 -6.18 44.78 39.56
N LEU A 409 -5.10 44.03 39.34
CA LEU A 409 -5.19 42.58 39.33
C LEU A 409 -5.46 42.16 40.77
N SER A 410 -6.73 41.87 41.08
CA SER A 410 -7.18 41.49 42.42
C SER A 410 -6.28 40.39 42.96
N ALA A 411 -5.74 40.63 44.16
CA ALA A 411 -4.71 39.86 44.84
C ALA A 411 -4.68 38.37 44.47
N PHE A 412 -3.51 37.90 44.04
CA PHE A 412 -3.15 36.49 44.10
C PHE A 412 -3.54 35.95 45.48
N GLY A 413 -4.40 34.93 45.50
CA GLY A 413 -4.90 34.23 46.69
C GLY A 413 -3.79 33.51 47.46
N GLY A 414 -2.93 34.29 48.11
CA GLY A 414 -2.15 33.90 49.27
C GLY A 414 -2.67 34.73 50.44
N SER A 415 -3.43 34.09 51.32
CA SER A 415 -3.71 34.58 52.66
C SER A 415 -2.40 35.09 53.28
N LYS A 416 -2.33 36.41 53.55
CA LYS A 416 -1.14 37.23 53.93
C LYS A 416 -0.38 37.93 52.79
N LEU A 417 -1.05 38.62 51.87
CA LEU A 417 -0.43 39.72 51.10
C LEU A 417 -1.35 40.94 50.92
N PHE A 418 -1.92 41.48 52.01
CA PHE A 418 -1.78 42.93 52.25
C PHE A 418 -0.32 43.16 52.70
N GLY A 419 0.60 42.81 51.81
CA GLY A 419 2.03 42.85 52.05
C GLY A 419 2.55 44.17 51.50
N MET A 420 2.29 45.26 52.21
CA MET A 420 3.25 46.36 52.20
C MET A 420 4.57 45.79 52.70
N LYS A 421 5.39 45.21 51.81
CA LYS A 421 6.81 45.07 52.10
C LYS A 421 7.35 46.49 52.08
N LYS A 422 7.46 47.10 53.27
CA LYS A 422 8.54 48.06 53.53
C LYS A 422 9.82 47.31 53.21
N LEU A 423 10.27 47.40 51.96
CA LEU A 423 11.64 47.09 51.59
C LEU A 423 12.46 48.17 52.31
N ARG A 424 12.91 47.87 53.53
CA ARG A 424 13.96 48.67 54.18
C ARG A 424 15.14 48.77 53.22
#